data_AF-A0A7W1KE69-F1
#
_entry.id   AF-A0A7W1KE69-F1
#
_cell.length_a   1.000
_cell.length_b   1.000
_cell.length_c   1.000
_cell.angle_alpha   90.00
_cell.angle_beta   90.00
_cell.angle_gamma   90.00
#
_symmetry.space_group_name_H-M   'P 1'
#
loop_
_entity.id
_entity.type
_entity.pdbx_description
1 polymer ?
#
loop_
_entity_poly.entity_id
_entity_poly.type
_entity_poly.pdbx_seq_one_letter_code
_entity_poly.pdbx_strand_id
1 'polypeptide(L)'
;MEYIKQLENDRVCVSYVKIMPYEDTGLHYDQYPHLVIALEGGTITRIESDGSKQQIEFPTGKTIFRPSETVEKMHTSVSKLPSTKEDGL
;
A
#
# COMPACT_ATOMS: atom_id res chain seq x y z
N MET A 1 3.27 -9.43 -3.74
CA MET A 1 3.85 -8.09 -3.98
C MET A 1 5.35 -8.18 -4.11
N GLU A 2 5.89 -7.69 -5.22
CA GLU A 2 7.34 -7.64 -5.49
C GLU A 2 7.86 -6.21 -5.29
N TYR A 3 8.99 -6.08 -4.60
CA TYR A 3 9.71 -4.82 -4.43
C TYR A 3 10.94 -4.79 -5.33
N ILE A 4 10.89 -3.99 -6.39
CA ILE A 4 12.03 -3.79 -7.29
C ILE A 4 12.89 -2.66 -6.71
N LYS A 5 13.97 -3.04 -6.03
CA LYS A 5 14.92 -2.10 -5.42
C LYS A 5 15.55 -1.19 -6.48
N GLN A 6 15.42 0.12 -6.28
CA GLN A 6 15.98 1.17 -7.15
C GLN A 6 17.26 1.77 -6.56
N LEU A 7 17.31 1.90 -5.23
CA LEU A 7 18.44 2.43 -4.47
C LEU A 7 18.42 1.85 -3.05
N GLU A 8 19.59 1.56 -2.49
CA GLU A 8 19.73 1.22 -1.08
C GLU A 8 21.08 1.69 -0.55
N ASN A 9 21.07 2.28 0.63
CA ASN A 9 22.27 2.61 1.41
C ASN A 9 21.89 2.64 2.91
N ASP A 10 22.85 2.97 3.77
CA ASP A 10 22.71 2.98 5.22
C ASP A 10 21.64 3.96 5.77
N ARG A 11 21.08 4.84 4.91
CA ARG A 11 20.10 5.86 5.29
C ARG A 11 18.73 5.67 4.64
N VAL A 12 18.67 5.15 3.42
CA VAL A 12 17.42 5.05 2.66
C VAL A 12 17.40 3.84 1.73
N CYS A 13 16.22 3.24 1.62
CA CYS A 13 15.89 2.27 0.59
C CYS A 13 14.74 2.82 -0.26
N VAL A 14 14.88 2.76 -1.57
CA VAL A 14 13.86 3.16 -2.55
C VAL A 14 13.51 1.94 -3.37
N SER A 15 12.22 1.60 -3.40
CA SER A 15 11.70 0.47 -4.16
C SER A 15 10.55 0.91 -5.03
N TYR A 16 10.51 0.38 -6.25
CA TYR A 16 9.32 0.43 -7.10
C TYR A 16 8.45 -0.79 -6.77
N VAL A 17 7.15 -0.55 -6.64
CA VAL A 17 6.17 -1.59 -6.33
C VAL A 17 4.97 -1.42 -7.26
N LYS A 18 4.52 -2.53 -7.83
CA LYS A 18 3.24 -2.61 -8.52
C LYS A 18 2.33 -3.54 -7.73
N ILE A 19 1.15 -3.05 -7.38
CA ILE A 19 0.10 -3.85 -6.74
C ILE A 19 -0.97 -4.09 -7.79
N MET A 20 -1.16 -5.35 -8.16
CA MET A 20 -2.17 -5.75 -9.13
C MET A 20 -3.57 -5.75 -8.48
N PRO A 21 -4.65 -5.62 -9.27
CA PRO A 21 -6.00 -5.80 -8.75
C PRO A 21 -6.13 -7.14 -8.01
N TYR A 22 -6.73 -7.11 -6.82
CA TYR A 22 -6.91 -8.25 -5.92
C TYR A 22 -5.61 -8.85 -5.35
N GLU A 23 -4.46 -8.23 -5.57
CA GLU A 23 -3.22 -8.68 -4.96
C GLU A 23 -3.22 -8.42 -3.46
N ASP A 24 -2.79 -9.44 -2.70
CA ASP A 24 -2.61 -9.41 -1.25
C ASP A 24 -1.14 -9.12 -0.91
N THR A 25 -0.92 -8.28 0.10
CA THR A 25 0.43 -7.86 0.53
C THR A 25 1.10 -8.81 1.52
N GLY A 26 0.39 -9.84 1.99
CA GLY A 26 0.80 -10.72 3.07
C GLY A 26 0.63 -10.06 4.44
N LEU A 27 0.66 -10.87 5.50
CA LEU A 27 0.61 -10.38 6.87
C LEU A 27 1.95 -9.73 7.24
N HIS A 28 1.96 -8.42 7.50
CA HIS A 28 3.15 -7.65 7.84
C HIS A 28 2.82 -6.47 8.76
N TYR A 29 3.84 -5.75 9.22
CA TYR A 29 3.72 -4.43 9.83
C TYR A 29 4.76 -3.50 9.18
N ASP A 30 4.48 -2.20 9.15
CA ASP A 30 5.40 -1.22 8.58
C ASP A 30 6.55 -0.91 9.54
N GLN A 31 7.64 -1.68 9.48
CA GLN A 31 8.77 -1.51 10.41
C GLN A 31 9.45 -0.13 10.31
N TYR A 32 9.43 0.49 9.13
CA TYR A 32 10.10 1.75 8.85
C TYR A 32 9.09 2.81 8.43
N PRO A 33 9.35 4.10 8.69
CA PRO A 33 8.55 5.17 8.11
C PRO A 33 8.73 5.18 6.60
N HIS A 34 7.63 5.35 5.87
CA HIS A 34 7.61 5.34 4.41
C HIS A 34 7.15 6.68 3.85
N LEU A 35 7.79 7.10 2.75
CA LEU A 35 7.25 8.10 1.83
C LEU A 35 6.79 7.36 0.58
N VAL A 36 5.49 7.32 0.36
CA VAL A 36 4.87 6.65 -0.79
C VAL A 36 4.48 7.70 -1.82
N ILE A 37 4.89 7.49 -3.07
CA ILE A 37 4.46 8.31 -4.20
C ILE A 37 3.76 7.38 -5.18
N ALA A 38 2.46 7.60 -5.41
CA ALA A 38 1.73 6.83 -6.40
C ALA A 38 2.02 7.35 -7.80
N LEU A 39 2.68 6.54 -8.62
CA LEU A 39 2.86 6.84 -10.04
C LEU A 39 1.56 6.63 -10.81
N GLU A 40 0.81 5.59 -10.43
CA GLU A 40 -0.59 5.36 -10.80
C GLU A 40 -1.37 5.20 -9.49
N GLY A 41 -2.44 5.98 -9.33
CA GLY A 41 -3.23 5.99 -8.11
C GLY A 41 -4.11 4.76 -7.94
N GLY A 42 -4.56 4.53 -6.71
CA GLY A 42 -5.43 3.41 -6.38
C GLY A 42 -5.88 3.40 -4.93
N THR A 43 -6.66 2.40 -4.58
CA THR A 43 -7.15 2.20 -3.20
C THR A 43 -6.88 0.78 -2.75
N ILE A 44 -6.29 0.63 -1.56
CA ILE A 44 -6.18 -0.65 -0.88
C ILE A 44 -7.13 -0.68 0.31
N THR A 45 -7.65 -1.87 0.60
CA THR A 45 -8.30 -2.14 1.88
C THR A 45 -7.28 -2.78 2.80
N ARG A 46 -6.87 -2.04 3.84
CA ARG A 46 -6.07 -2.55 4.95
C ARG A 46 -6.98 -3.30 5.92
N ILE A 47 -6.55 -4.47 6.35
CA ILE A 47 -7.28 -5.35 7.27
C ILE A 47 -6.37 -5.59 8.48
N GLU A 48 -6.79 -5.10 9.63
CA GLU A 48 -6.07 -5.28 10.90
C GLU A 48 -6.25 -6.70 11.45
N SER A 49 -5.41 -7.08 12.41
CA SER A 49 -5.47 -8.37 13.10
C SER A 49 -6.80 -8.64 13.83
N ASP A 50 -7.51 -7.59 14.27
CA ASP A 50 -8.85 -7.69 14.86
C ASP A 50 -9.99 -7.80 13.82
N GLY A 51 -9.64 -7.80 12.53
CA GLY A 51 -10.57 -7.87 11.40
C GLY A 51 -11.16 -6.52 10.99
N SER A 52 -10.84 -5.41 11.70
CA SER A 52 -11.25 -4.08 11.29
C SER A 52 -10.62 -3.69 9.94
N LYS A 53 -11.35 -2.89 9.17
CA LYS A 53 -10.98 -2.54 7.79
C LYS A 53 -10.85 -1.04 7.62
N GLN A 54 -9.82 -0.61 6.91
CA GLN A 54 -9.58 0.78 6.55
C GLN A 54 -9.31 0.88 5.04
N GLN A 55 -9.95 1.84 4.38
CA GLN A 55 -9.63 2.18 2.99
C GLN A 55 -8.48 3.18 3.00
N ILE A 56 -7.39 2.85 2.31
CA ILE A 56 -6.23 3.74 2.14
C ILE A 56 -6.18 4.13 0.67
N GLU A 57 -6.30 5.43 0.42
CA GLU A 57 -6.21 6.01 -0.93
C GLU A 57 -4.78 6.47 -1.21
N PHE A 58 -4.30 6.15 -2.41
CA PHE A 58 -3.03 6.64 -2.95
C PHE A 58 -3.30 7.46 -4.20
N PRO A 59 -3.43 8.80 -4.11
CA PRO A 59 -3.71 9.64 -5.27
C PRO A 59 -2.48 9.77 -6.18
N THR A 60 -2.68 9.70 -7.50
CA THR A 60 -1.62 9.86 -8.51
C THR A 60 -0.81 11.14 -8.28
N GLY A 61 0.51 11.01 -8.26
CA GLY A 61 1.47 12.11 -8.11
C GLY A 61 1.52 12.74 -6.72
N LYS A 62 0.80 12.21 -5.73
CA LYS A 62 0.85 12.71 -4.35
C LYS A 62 1.80 11.89 -3.50
N THR A 63 2.51 12.59 -2.62
CA THR A 63 3.35 11.98 -1.59
C THR A 63 2.52 11.78 -0.33
N ILE A 64 2.57 10.56 0.21
CA ILE A 64 1.94 10.19 1.48
C ILE A 64 3.03 9.74 2.42
N PHE A 65 3.06 10.34 3.61
CA PHE A 65 3.88 9.86 4.72
C PHE A 65 3.12 8.81 5.51
N ARG A 66 3.76 7.67 5.78
CA ARG A 66 3.26 6.63 6.67
C ARG A 66 4.27 6.43 7.80
N PRO A 67 3.87 6.57 9.08
CA PRO A 67 4.77 6.32 10.20
C PRO A 67 5.11 4.82 10.28
N SER A 68 6.21 4.50 10.96
CA SER A 68 6.48 3.13 11.37
C SER A 68 5.48 2.67 12.41
N GLU A 69 5.25 1.36 12.44
CA GLU A 69 4.34 0.69 13.35
C GLU A 69 5.08 -0.33 14.21
N THR A 70 4.41 -0.79 15.27
CA THR A 70 4.93 -1.84 16.14
C THR A 70 4.37 -3.21 15.73
N VAL A 71 4.94 -4.28 16.27
CA VAL A 71 4.54 -5.66 15.94
C VAL A 71 3.08 -5.97 16.31
N GLU A 72 2.47 -5.19 17.21
CA GLU A 72 1.05 -5.32 17.56
C GLU A 72 0.09 -4.79 16.47
N LYS A 73 0.62 -4.13 15.44
CA LYS A 73 -0.14 -3.54 14.32
C LYS A 73 -0.01 -4.36 13.02
N MET A 74 0.03 -5.68 13.15
CA MET A 74 0.02 -6.57 11.99
C MET A 74 -1.25 -6.34 11.15
N HIS A 75 -1.06 -6.25 9.85
CA HIS A 75 -2.12 -6.05 8.88
C HIS A 75 -1.80 -6.77 7.57
N THR A 76 -2.85 -7.08 6.80
CA THR A 76 -2.74 -7.34 5.36
C THR A 76 -3.41 -6.21 4.58
N SER A 77 -3.17 -6.12 3.29
CA SER A 77 -3.86 -5.21 2.40
C SER A 77 -4.19 -5.89 1.09
N VAL A 78 -5.38 -5.59 0.56
CA VAL A 78 -5.84 -6.06 -0.75
C VAL A 78 -6.23 -4.88 -1.61
N SER A 79 -5.72 -4.82 -2.84
CA SER A 79 -6.14 -3.80 -3.81
C SER A 79 -7.53 -4.11 -4.36
N LYS A 80 -8.46 -3.14 -4.26
CA LYS A 80 -9.80 -3.27 -4.87
C LYS A 80 -9.73 -2.83 -6.35
N LEU A 81 -10.60 -3.36 -7.22
CA LEU A 81 -10.73 -2.86 -8.60
C LEU A 81 -10.97 -1.34 -8.60
N PRO A 82 -10.46 -0.59 -9.60
CA PRO A 82 -11.04 0.72 -9.89
C PRO A 82 -12.52 0.48 -10.22
N SER A 83 -13.41 1.26 -9.62
CA SER A 83 -14.82 1.27 -10.00
C SER A 83 -14.89 1.53 -11.50
N THR A 84 -15.21 0.52 -12.29
CA THR A 84 -15.56 0.70 -13.69
C THR A 84 -16.77 1.62 -13.70
N LYS A 85 -16.60 2.84 -14.22
CA LYS A 85 -17.73 3.70 -14.59
C LYS A 85 -18.43 3.10 -15.80
N GLU A 86 -19.11 1.98 -15.64
CA GLU A 86 -20.06 1.45 -16.62
C GLU A 86 -21.12 0.67 -15.86
N ASP A 87 -22.09 1.39 -15.30
CA ASP A 87 -23.48 0.95 -15.22
C ASP A 87 -24.33 2.19 -15.54
N GLY A 88 -24.13 2.66 -16.77
CA GLY A 88 -25.12 3.49 -17.45
C GLY A 88 -26.07 2.54 -18.18
N LEU A 89 -27.25 2.37 -17.61
CA LEU A 89 -28.46 1.88 -18.27
C LEU A 89 -29.65 2.71 -17.77
#